data_AF-A0A9P8PCV5-F1
#
_entry.id   AF-A0A9P8PCV5-F1
#
_cell.length_a   1.000
_cell.length_b   1.000
_cell.length_c   1.000
_cell.angle_alpha   90.00
_cell.angle_beta   90.00
_cell.angle_gamma   90.00
#
_symmetry.space_group_name_H-M   'P 1'
#
loop_
_entity.id
_entity.type
_entity.pdbx_description
1 polymer ?
#
loop_
_entity_poly.entity_id
_entity_poly.type
_entity_poly.pdbx_seq_one_letter_code
_entity_poly.pdbx_strand_id
1 'polypeptide(L)'
;MSLSDIYQITKLPRVSKDLKSIVQITPNSDSEYLKLGISGSSISKYILKPSPKLIWSKSIPPNYEILSIENYIKQKKGEEEGEEDEEFFVVGVYDKNKKSNFLQIIQVLNNDSKLIKDIKLESKIQNIKIHNNETIIVVLEESIVSYNLQTFEVLWKLKNLYNAQFSEFISDDIFLVVEKSLKKSSTKLNYRLINYSGLEINSKINEFPEILNFKFTFNQGILYQYSIDKNSITSYQLPHFQQIKFLDLNQLDIKDQIISLRSPAIDRLLLTTSNKIILINLRFEIVLDVITSNKEIQSILQVETPKSNSFRDSQNLFITIARDTEISALTYSLDSNTIRDSLGKKQNSNKKDAKIKFFDIPSILDIKQVEIPIDQILNSNLSITEFDGNLLKFLEAKNDYYTDSDKIISSKLITTIVNFIFNQFHEKLPERSLTYLLTHPLFPQIDSLLEKLRSKPRLLRQAIVTSNISLNELLNELNTTENDEIFKDLIVRLLEFPREKLNFKDLNNLKIISKIIELDFGFELISILIDSNGIFMWKDEEFLNNLVELVESKIESLNSNSKILSVLDSLENRTNTGKVVKKLPLYSVEKLSFN
;
A
#
# COMPACT_ATOMS: atom_id res chain seq x y z
N MET A 1 2.39 -3.50 0.57
CA MET A 1 1.99 -3.77 -0.82
C MET A 1 2.23 -2.52 -1.59
N SER A 2 3.47 -2.47 -2.03
CA SER A 2 4.02 -1.64 -3.08
C SER A 2 4.45 -2.61 -4.19
N LEU A 3 4.20 -2.22 -5.42
CA LEU A 3 4.83 -2.85 -6.57
C LEU A 3 6.22 -2.19 -6.75
N SER A 4 7.27 -2.97 -6.97
CA SER A 4 8.63 -2.44 -7.18
C SER A 4 8.87 -2.00 -8.62
N ASP A 5 10.10 -1.64 -8.98
CA ASP A 5 10.42 -1.35 -10.39
C ASP A 5 10.55 -2.64 -11.23
N ILE A 6 10.14 -2.54 -12.49
CA ILE A 6 10.18 -3.66 -13.43
C ILE A 6 11.61 -3.85 -13.95
N TYR A 7 12.16 -5.06 -13.81
CA TYR A 7 13.48 -5.43 -14.34
C TYR A 7 13.40 -6.52 -15.41
N GLN A 8 14.40 -6.57 -16.30
CA GLN A 8 14.42 -7.49 -17.44
C GLN A 8 15.05 -8.85 -17.08
N ILE A 9 14.45 -9.95 -17.53
CA ILE A 9 14.96 -11.32 -17.38
C ILE A 9 15.65 -11.78 -18.67
N THR A 10 14.91 -11.75 -19.78
CA THR A 10 15.41 -12.24 -21.08
C THR A 10 14.74 -11.53 -22.25
N LYS A 11 15.37 -11.58 -23.43
CA LYS A 11 14.83 -11.05 -24.68
C LYS A 11 14.11 -12.15 -25.44
N LEU A 12 12.97 -11.80 -26.04
CA LEU A 12 12.18 -12.71 -26.84
C LEU A 12 12.61 -12.67 -28.30
N PRO A 13 12.52 -13.80 -29.03
CA PRO A 13 12.74 -13.80 -30.46
C PRO A 13 11.72 -12.89 -31.14
N ARG A 14 12.15 -12.12 -32.14
CA ARG A 14 11.26 -11.22 -32.91
C ARG A 14 10.34 -12.06 -33.79
N VAL A 15 9.15 -12.37 -33.29
CA VAL A 15 8.12 -13.12 -34.02
C VAL A 15 6.83 -12.32 -33.99
N SER A 16 6.11 -12.27 -35.11
CA SER A 16 4.90 -11.47 -35.34
C SER A 16 3.62 -12.00 -34.66
N LYS A 17 3.72 -12.71 -33.53
CA LYS A 17 2.59 -13.36 -32.85
C LYS A 17 2.32 -12.77 -31.46
N ASP A 18 1.12 -13.00 -30.94
CA ASP A 18 0.72 -12.69 -29.56
C ASP A 18 1.65 -13.38 -28.54
N LEU A 19 2.29 -12.62 -27.65
CA LEU A 19 3.31 -13.14 -26.72
C LEU A 19 2.78 -14.18 -25.73
N LYS A 20 1.48 -14.19 -25.45
CA LYS A 20 0.84 -15.21 -24.60
C LYS A 20 0.84 -16.61 -25.22
N SER A 21 0.93 -16.69 -26.55
CA SER A 21 1.16 -17.95 -27.28
C SER A 21 2.66 -18.27 -27.42
N ILE A 22 3.52 -17.29 -27.15
CA ILE A 22 4.96 -17.40 -27.31
C ILE A 22 5.62 -17.89 -26.02
N VAL A 23 5.13 -17.51 -24.85
CA VAL A 23 5.75 -17.87 -23.56
C VAL A 23 4.76 -18.58 -22.66
N GLN A 24 5.16 -19.77 -22.20
CA GLN A 24 4.49 -20.50 -21.12
C GLN A 24 5.44 -20.62 -19.92
N ILE A 25 4.91 -20.52 -18.72
CA ILE A 25 5.68 -20.65 -17.47
C ILE A 25 5.09 -21.80 -16.66
N THR A 26 5.93 -22.60 -16.02
CA THR A 26 5.42 -23.68 -15.16
C THR A 26 4.80 -23.09 -13.88
N PRO A 27 3.67 -23.64 -13.40
CA PRO A 27 3.05 -23.19 -12.14
C PRO A 27 3.92 -23.46 -10.92
N ASN A 28 4.86 -24.41 -11.01
CA ASN A 28 5.87 -24.75 -10.00
C ASN A 28 7.12 -23.82 -10.00
N SER A 29 7.06 -22.67 -10.67
CA SER A 29 8.12 -21.65 -10.58
C SER A 29 7.99 -20.86 -9.28
N ASP A 30 9.07 -20.81 -8.50
CA ASP A 30 9.15 -20.17 -7.18
C ASP A 30 9.98 -18.87 -7.23
N SER A 31 10.02 -18.10 -6.14
CA SER A 31 10.82 -16.86 -6.02
C SER A 31 12.32 -17.02 -6.32
N GLU A 32 12.84 -18.24 -6.35
CA GLU A 32 14.24 -18.55 -6.66
C GLU A 32 14.45 -19.00 -8.10
N TYR A 33 13.56 -19.83 -8.65
CA TYR A 33 13.70 -20.47 -9.95
C TYR A 33 12.49 -20.19 -10.86
N LEU A 34 12.77 -19.63 -12.03
CA LEU A 34 11.78 -19.42 -13.08
C LEU A 34 12.00 -20.43 -14.21
N LYS A 35 10.98 -21.25 -14.52
CA LYS A 35 11.03 -22.23 -15.61
C LYS A 35 10.08 -21.80 -16.72
N LEU A 36 10.62 -21.53 -17.90
CA LEU A 36 9.88 -20.94 -19.01
C LEU A 36 10.07 -21.72 -20.31
N GLY A 37 9.00 -21.86 -21.08
CA GLY A 37 9.01 -22.36 -22.45
C GLY A 37 8.74 -21.23 -23.42
N ILE A 38 9.68 -20.97 -24.33
CA ILE A 38 9.54 -20.01 -25.44
C ILE A 38 9.30 -20.79 -26.74
N SER A 39 8.09 -20.64 -27.29
CA SER A 39 7.67 -21.20 -28.58
C SER A 39 8.66 -20.85 -29.67
N GLY A 40 9.09 -21.88 -30.42
CA GLY A 40 10.04 -21.75 -31.51
C GLY A 40 11.47 -21.38 -31.09
N SER A 41 11.81 -21.47 -29.80
CA SER A 41 13.15 -21.16 -29.30
C SER A 41 13.66 -22.22 -28.32
N SER A 42 13.16 -22.24 -27.07
CA SER A 42 13.75 -23.10 -26.03
C SER A 42 12.84 -23.28 -24.82
N ILE A 43 13.05 -24.37 -24.08
CA ILE A 43 12.65 -24.49 -22.67
C ILE A 43 13.86 -24.13 -21.83
N SER A 44 13.69 -23.27 -20.84
CA SER A 44 14.79 -22.70 -20.05
C SER A 44 14.45 -22.62 -18.56
N LYS A 45 15.47 -22.79 -17.72
CA LYS A 45 15.42 -22.62 -16.26
C LYS A 45 16.36 -21.49 -15.85
N TYR A 46 15.83 -20.50 -15.15
CA TYR A 46 16.54 -19.32 -14.65
C TYR A 46 16.55 -19.30 -13.12
N ILE A 47 17.65 -18.86 -12.52
CA ILE A 47 17.66 -18.37 -11.13
C ILE A 47 17.34 -16.88 -11.14
N LEU A 48 16.51 -16.41 -10.22
CA LEU A 48 16.12 -14.99 -10.11
C LEU A 48 16.98 -14.18 -9.12
N LYS A 49 17.52 -14.80 -8.07
CA LYS A 49 18.29 -14.13 -7.00
C LYS A 49 19.76 -14.54 -6.99
N PRO A 50 20.72 -13.64 -6.74
CA PRO A 50 20.56 -12.19 -6.55
C PRO A 50 20.31 -11.41 -7.86
N SER A 51 20.62 -12.00 -9.02
CA SER A 51 20.30 -11.47 -10.33
C SER A 51 19.89 -12.59 -11.31
N PRO A 52 19.03 -12.30 -12.31
CA PRO A 52 18.56 -13.31 -13.24
C PRO A 52 19.69 -13.99 -14.03
N LYS A 53 19.84 -15.30 -13.92
CA LYS A 53 20.84 -16.10 -14.65
C LYS A 53 20.23 -17.38 -15.22
N LEU A 54 20.55 -17.69 -16.47
CA LEU A 54 20.16 -18.95 -17.11
C LEU A 54 21.00 -20.11 -16.56
N ILE A 55 20.35 -21.16 -16.06
CA ILE A 55 21.01 -22.40 -15.59
C ILE A 55 21.02 -23.44 -16.69
N TRP A 56 19.87 -23.64 -17.33
CA TRP A 56 19.67 -24.75 -18.26
C TRP A 56 18.73 -24.30 -19.37
N SER A 57 19.00 -24.77 -20.59
CA SER A 57 18.14 -24.54 -21.74
C SER A 57 18.18 -25.70 -22.71
N LYS A 58 17.01 -26.11 -23.21
CA LYS A 58 16.85 -27.03 -24.33
C LYS A 58 16.26 -26.30 -25.52
N SER A 59 16.92 -26.38 -26.66
CA SER A 59 16.40 -25.79 -27.90
C SER A 59 15.18 -26.56 -28.43
N ILE A 60 14.18 -25.82 -28.90
CA ILE A 60 12.97 -26.35 -29.53
C ILE A 60 12.93 -25.89 -30.99
N PRO A 61 12.50 -26.74 -31.94
CA PRO A 61 12.35 -26.36 -33.33
C PRO A 61 11.46 -25.11 -33.54
N PRO A 62 11.78 -24.22 -34.49
CA PRO A 62 11.02 -22.98 -34.74
C PRO A 62 9.55 -23.22 -35.15
N ASN A 63 9.25 -24.42 -35.65
CA ASN A 63 7.92 -24.82 -36.09
C ASN A 63 7.02 -25.27 -34.93
N TYR A 64 7.57 -25.43 -33.73
CA TYR A 64 6.85 -25.89 -32.55
C TYR A 64 6.35 -24.71 -31.72
N GLU A 65 5.09 -24.81 -31.31
CA GLU A 65 4.42 -23.85 -30.43
C GLU A 65 4.14 -24.52 -29.09
N ILE A 66 4.65 -23.94 -28.00
CA ILE A 66 4.49 -24.48 -26.64
C ILE A 66 3.16 -23.98 -26.10
N LEU A 67 2.24 -24.90 -25.83
CA LEU A 67 0.89 -24.61 -25.34
C LEU A 67 0.80 -24.63 -23.82
N SER A 68 1.52 -25.56 -23.19
CA SER A 68 1.56 -25.70 -21.73
C SER A 68 2.86 -26.41 -21.32
N ILE A 69 3.34 -26.13 -20.11
CA ILE A 69 4.57 -26.71 -19.58
C ILE A 69 4.39 -26.99 -18.08
N GLU A 70 4.81 -28.19 -17.66
CA GLU A 70 4.84 -28.61 -16.26
C GLU A 70 6.19 -29.26 -15.94
N ASN A 71 6.59 -29.23 -14.67
CA ASN A 71 7.80 -29.90 -14.21
C ASN A 71 7.52 -30.79 -12.99
N TYR A 72 8.22 -31.91 -12.88
CA TYR A 72 8.22 -32.73 -11.68
C TYR A 72 9.62 -33.25 -11.37
N ILE A 73 9.86 -33.51 -10.08
CA ILE A 73 11.11 -34.04 -9.57
C ILE A 73 10.81 -35.44 -9.04
N LYS A 74 11.53 -36.44 -9.56
CA LYS A 74 11.42 -37.81 -9.09
C LYS A 74 12.49 -38.06 -8.04
N GLN A 75 12.08 -38.05 -6.78
CA GLN A 75 12.96 -38.47 -5.68
C GLN A 75 13.26 -39.97 -5.83
N LYS A 76 14.53 -40.32 -5.86
CA LYS A 76 14.94 -41.72 -5.78
C LYS A 76 14.84 -42.18 -4.32
N LYS A 77 14.04 -43.20 -4.06
CA LYS A 77 14.05 -43.90 -2.78
C LYS A 77 15.28 -44.83 -2.76
N GLY A 78 16.39 -44.38 -2.18
CA GLY A 78 17.61 -45.16 -2.01
C GLY A 78 18.52 -44.56 -0.93
N GLU A 79 19.02 -45.41 -0.05
CA GLU A 79 19.71 -45.12 1.22
C GLU A 79 21.18 -44.69 1.09
N GLU A 80 21.61 -44.20 -0.08
CA GLU A 80 23.01 -43.80 -0.30
C GLU A 80 23.12 -42.28 -0.44
N GLU A 81 23.87 -41.66 0.48
CA GLU A 81 24.17 -40.23 0.49
C GLU A 81 24.93 -39.83 -0.79
N GLY A 82 24.25 -39.22 -1.76
CA GLY A 82 24.90 -38.57 -2.91
C GLY A 82 24.19 -38.64 -4.27
N GLU A 83 23.06 -39.34 -4.42
CA GLU A 83 22.35 -39.35 -5.72
C GLU A 83 21.48 -38.09 -5.93
N GLU A 84 21.76 -37.36 -7.02
CA GLU A 84 21.01 -36.16 -7.43
C GLU A 84 19.57 -36.51 -7.88
N ASP A 85 18.61 -35.68 -7.48
CA ASP A 85 17.21 -35.76 -7.88
C ASP A 85 17.03 -35.62 -9.41
N GLU A 86 16.21 -36.49 -10.03
CA GLU A 86 15.95 -36.42 -11.48
C GLU A 86 14.79 -35.45 -11.78
N GLU A 87 15.09 -34.40 -12.55
CA GLU A 87 14.10 -33.40 -12.99
C GLU A 87 13.57 -33.71 -14.40
N PHE A 88 12.25 -33.62 -14.57
CA PHE A 88 11.56 -33.87 -15.82
C PHE A 88 10.62 -32.71 -16.18
N PHE A 89 10.54 -32.40 -17.48
CA PHE A 89 9.59 -31.47 -18.08
C PHE A 89 8.56 -32.22 -18.91
N VAL A 90 7.29 -31.91 -18.70
CA VAL A 90 6.18 -32.36 -19.55
C VAL A 90 5.66 -31.16 -20.32
N VAL A 91 5.77 -31.20 -21.64
CA VAL A 91 5.53 -30.05 -22.51
C VAL A 91 4.48 -30.42 -23.55
N GLY A 92 3.43 -29.60 -23.61
CA GLY A 92 2.44 -29.66 -24.66
C GLY A 92 2.88 -28.83 -25.85
N VAL A 93 3.04 -29.45 -27.02
CA VAL A 93 3.58 -28.83 -28.23
C VAL A 93 2.62 -28.98 -29.41
N TYR A 94 2.42 -27.91 -30.17
CA TYR A 94 1.77 -27.94 -31.48
C TYR A 94 2.80 -27.83 -32.60
N ASP A 95 2.84 -28.84 -33.47
CA ASP A 95 3.68 -28.83 -34.67
C ASP A 95 2.94 -28.17 -35.83
N LYS A 96 3.41 -26.99 -36.26
CA LYS A 96 2.80 -26.24 -37.37
C LYS A 96 2.88 -26.98 -38.70
N ASN A 97 3.91 -27.80 -38.93
CA ASN A 97 4.10 -28.50 -40.19
C ASN A 97 3.13 -29.68 -40.31
N LYS A 98 3.01 -30.44 -39.23
CA LYS A 98 2.14 -31.63 -39.18
C LYS A 98 0.69 -31.29 -38.80
N LYS A 99 0.44 -30.06 -38.33
CA LYS A 99 -0.85 -29.60 -37.80
C LYS A 99 -1.40 -30.55 -36.73
N SER A 100 -0.53 -31.04 -35.85
CA SER A 100 -0.89 -32.00 -34.80
C SER A 100 -0.31 -31.60 -33.46
N ASN A 101 -1.04 -31.94 -32.41
CA ASN A 101 -0.64 -31.70 -31.02
C ASN A 101 0.11 -32.92 -30.48
N PHE A 102 1.11 -32.65 -29.66
CA PHE A 102 2.03 -33.62 -29.10
C PHE A 102 2.25 -33.33 -27.61
N LEU A 103 2.37 -34.39 -26.80
CA LEU A 103 2.82 -34.33 -25.42
C LEU A 103 4.24 -34.91 -25.37
N GLN A 104 5.21 -34.06 -25.07
CA GLN A 104 6.62 -34.44 -25.00
C GLN A 104 7.10 -34.49 -23.55
N ILE A 105 7.82 -35.56 -23.21
CA ILE A 105 8.39 -35.75 -21.89
C ILE A 105 9.90 -35.74 -22.00
N ILE A 106 10.51 -34.82 -21.27
CA ILE A 106 11.91 -34.43 -21.43
C ILE A 106 12.60 -34.58 -20.08
N GLN A 107 13.63 -35.42 -20.02
CA GLN A 107 14.52 -35.53 -18.86
C GLN A 107 15.60 -34.45 -18.94
N VAL A 108 15.84 -33.77 -17.81
CA VAL A 108 16.97 -32.85 -17.64
C VAL A 108 18.20 -33.69 -17.25
N LEU A 109 19.31 -33.48 -17.96
CA LEU A 109 20.62 -34.05 -17.62
C LEU A 109 21.58 -32.87 -17.36
N ASN A 110 22.69 -33.11 -16.63
CA ASN A 110 23.58 -32.03 -16.18
C ASN A 110 24.11 -31.14 -17.31
N ASN A 111 24.30 -31.69 -18.53
CA ASN A 111 24.76 -30.94 -19.71
C ASN A 111 23.84 -31.03 -20.94
N ASP A 112 22.73 -31.80 -20.88
CA ASP A 112 21.87 -32.02 -22.03
C ASP A 112 20.43 -32.37 -21.61
N SER A 113 19.64 -32.89 -22.54
CA SER A 113 18.25 -33.28 -22.34
C SER A 113 17.92 -34.52 -23.16
N LYS A 114 17.16 -35.46 -22.59
CA LYS A 114 16.71 -36.65 -23.31
C LYS A 114 15.21 -36.60 -23.52
N LEU A 115 14.74 -36.79 -24.75
CA LEU A 115 13.31 -36.98 -25.03
C LEU A 115 12.96 -38.44 -24.74
N ILE A 116 12.07 -38.66 -23.76
CA ILE A 116 11.68 -40.00 -23.32
C ILE A 116 10.53 -40.52 -24.18
N LYS A 117 9.51 -39.68 -24.39
CA LYS A 117 8.31 -40.05 -25.12
C LYS A 117 7.68 -38.85 -25.79
N ASP A 118 7.02 -39.14 -26.91
CA ASP A 118 6.21 -38.20 -27.69
C ASP A 118 4.85 -38.86 -27.97
N ILE A 119 3.77 -38.25 -27.49
CA ILE A 119 2.40 -38.79 -27.59
C ILE A 119 1.56 -37.84 -28.43
N LYS A 120 0.99 -38.34 -29.54
CA LYS A 120 0.09 -37.55 -30.39
C LYS A 120 -1.28 -37.40 -29.73
N LEU A 121 -1.80 -36.17 -29.72
CA LEU A 121 -3.08 -35.80 -29.12
C LEU A 121 -4.11 -35.41 -30.19
N GLU A 122 -5.39 -35.59 -29.85
CA GLU A 122 -6.52 -35.38 -30.77
C GLU A 122 -6.86 -33.89 -30.96
N SER A 123 -6.77 -33.09 -29.89
CA SER A 123 -7.14 -31.67 -29.90
C SER A 123 -6.09 -30.80 -29.21
N LYS A 124 -6.26 -29.48 -29.26
CA LYS A 124 -5.32 -28.52 -28.70
C LYS A 124 -5.29 -28.59 -27.17
N ILE A 125 -4.09 -28.46 -26.60
CA ILE A 125 -3.84 -28.50 -25.16
C ILE A 125 -4.10 -27.12 -24.55
N GLN A 126 -4.83 -27.08 -23.44
CA GLN A 126 -5.07 -25.87 -22.65
C GLN A 126 -4.21 -25.86 -21.37
N ASN A 127 -4.11 -27.00 -20.68
CA ASN A 127 -3.31 -27.09 -19.45
C ASN A 127 -2.86 -28.53 -19.17
N ILE A 128 -1.78 -28.68 -18.41
CA ILE A 128 -1.15 -29.95 -18.01
C ILE A 128 -0.85 -29.87 -16.52
N LYS A 129 -1.12 -30.93 -15.77
CA LYS A 129 -0.59 -31.09 -14.41
C LYS A 129 -0.22 -32.53 -14.12
N ILE A 130 0.76 -32.69 -13.26
CA ILE A 130 1.25 -33.97 -12.78
C ILE A 130 0.79 -34.13 -11.34
N HIS A 131 0.20 -35.29 -11.02
CA HIS A 131 -0.32 -35.61 -9.70
C HIS A 131 0.42 -36.82 -9.12
N ASN A 132 0.89 -36.66 -7.88
CA ASN A 132 1.61 -37.64 -7.08
C ASN A 132 2.78 -38.36 -7.80
N ASN A 133 3.40 -37.71 -8.80
CA ASN A 133 4.44 -38.32 -9.64
C ASN A 133 4.01 -39.64 -10.31
N GLU A 134 2.69 -39.86 -10.46
CA GLU A 134 2.13 -41.11 -11.00
C GLU A 134 1.19 -40.88 -12.17
N THR A 135 0.51 -39.73 -12.21
CA THR A 135 -0.49 -39.44 -13.25
C THR A 135 -0.27 -38.07 -13.89
N ILE A 136 -0.47 -38.00 -15.21
CA ILE A 136 -0.48 -36.76 -15.98
C ILE A 136 -1.91 -36.48 -16.39
N ILE A 137 -2.46 -35.36 -15.95
CA ILE A 137 -3.75 -34.86 -16.43
C ILE A 137 -3.49 -33.81 -17.51
N VAL A 138 -4.08 -34.05 -18.67
CA VAL A 138 -4.05 -33.14 -19.82
C VAL A 138 -5.47 -32.64 -20.08
N VAL A 139 -5.66 -31.33 -19.95
CA VAL A 139 -6.91 -30.66 -20.33
C VAL A 139 -6.77 -30.21 -21.77
N LEU A 140 -7.53 -30.85 -22.66
CA LEU A 140 -7.65 -30.47 -24.06
C LEU A 140 -8.90 -29.60 -24.26
N GLU A 141 -9.00 -28.93 -25.41
CA GLU A 141 -10.17 -28.12 -25.75
C GLU A 141 -11.48 -28.94 -25.74
N GLU A 142 -11.46 -30.15 -26.30
CA GLU A 142 -12.66 -30.98 -26.46
C GLU A 142 -12.80 -32.08 -25.39
N SER A 143 -11.72 -32.44 -24.71
CA SER A 143 -11.74 -33.51 -23.71
C SER A 143 -10.63 -33.37 -22.67
N ILE A 144 -10.79 -34.08 -21.56
CA ILE A 144 -9.78 -34.20 -20.50
C ILE A 144 -9.32 -35.65 -20.51
N VAL A 145 -8.00 -35.86 -20.51
CA VAL A 145 -7.39 -37.18 -20.55
C VAL A 145 -6.39 -37.32 -19.41
N SER A 146 -6.48 -38.43 -18.70
CA SER A 146 -5.49 -38.81 -17.69
C SER A 146 -4.60 -39.95 -18.20
N TYR A 147 -3.29 -39.79 -18.06
CA TYR A 147 -2.27 -40.76 -18.44
C TYR A 147 -1.51 -41.25 -17.21
N ASN A 148 -1.12 -42.52 -17.21
CA ASN A 148 -0.15 -43.04 -16.24
C ASN A 148 1.27 -42.56 -16.60
N LEU A 149 2.05 -42.04 -15.66
CA LEU A 149 3.40 -41.51 -15.89
C LEU A 149 4.41 -42.60 -16.28
N GLN A 150 4.20 -43.86 -15.87
CA GLN A 150 5.13 -44.96 -16.14
C GLN A 150 4.82 -45.66 -17.46
N THR A 151 3.56 -46.00 -17.70
CA THR A 151 3.13 -46.75 -18.90
C THR A 151 2.72 -45.82 -20.04
N PHE A 152 2.28 -44.61 -19.72
CA PHE A 152 1.66 -43.64 -20.63
C PHE A 152 0.40 -44.15 -21.31
N GLU A 153 -0.28 -45.08 -20.65
CA GLU A 153 -1.60 -45.54 -21.03
C GLU A 153 -2.66 -44.58 -20.50
N VAL A 154 -3.77 -44.47 -21.22
CA VAL A 154 -4.92 -43.64 -20.84
C VAL A 154 -5.65 -44.33 -19.69
N LEU A 155 -5.71 -43.67 -18.53
CA LEU A 155 -6.47 -44.14 -17.37
C LEU A 155 -7.96 -43.87 -17.57
N TRP A 156 -8.29 -42.66 -17.98
CA TRP A 156 -9.66 -42.25 -18.28
C TRP A 156 -9.68 -41.06 -19.25
N LYS A 157 -10.81 -40.91 -19.95
CA LYS A 157 -11.06 -39.80 -20.87
C LYS A 157 -12.48 -39.29 -20.65
N LEU A 158 -12.60 -37.97 -20.45
CA LEU A 158 -13.87 -37.30 -20.24
C LEU A 158 -14.08 -36.26 -21.34
N LYS A 159 -15.22 -36.29 -22.03
CA LYS A 159 -15.54 -35.32 -23.09
C LYS A 159 -16.10 -34.04 -22.47
N ASN A 160 -15.68 -32.89 -23.00
CA ASN A 160 -16.21 -31.59 -22.59
C ASN A 160 -17.55 -31.33 -23.30
N LEU A 161 -18.43 -30.54 -22.67
CA LEU A 161 -19.69 -30.12 -23.31
C LEU A 161 -19.43 -28.98 -24.31
N TYR A 162 -18.50 -28.09 -23.98
CA TYR A 162 -18.03 -27.02 -24.86
C TYR A 162 -16.50 -26.92 -24.86
N ASN A 163 -15.94 -25.99 -25.65
CA ASN A 163 -14.49 -25.80 -25.73
C ASN A 163 -13.96 -25.24 -24.41
N ALA A 164 -12.99 -25.92 -23.80
CA ALA A 164 -12.32 -25.45 -22.59
C ALA A 164 -11.56 -24.15 -22.88
N GLN A 165 -11.88 -23.10 -22.14
CA GLN A 165 -11.24 -21.78 -22.26
C GLN A 165 -10.26 -21.51 -21.10
N PHE A 166 -10.55 -22.04 -19.91
CA PHE A 166 -9.74 -21.85 -18.72
C PHE A 166 -9.75 -23.12 -17.87
N SER A 167 -8.62 -23.43 -17.26
CA SER A 167 -8.51 -24.54 -16.31
C SER A 167 -7.44 -24.24 -15.28
N GLU A 168 -7.75 -24.54 -14.02
CA GLU A 168 -6.84 -24.34 -12.89
C GLU A 168 -6.94 -25.55 -11.95
N PHE A 169 -5.81 -25.97 -11.39
CA PHE A 169 -5.77 -27.08 -10.45
C PHE A 169 -5.73 -26.54 -9.01
N ILE A 170 -6.78 -26.80 -8.23
CA ILE A 170 -7.05 -26.11 -6.96
C ILE A 170 -6.29 -26.76 -5.80
N SER A 171 -6.33 -28.08 -5.74
CA SER A 171 -5.75 -28.91 -4.68
C SER A 171 -5.23 -30.21 -5.29
N ASP A 172 -4.70 -31.10 -4.46
CA ASP A 172 -4.25 -32.42 -4.91
C ASP A 172 -5.39 -33.27 -5.46
N ASP A 173 -6.66 -32.99 -5.10
CA ASP A 173 -7.80 -33.84 -5.45
C ASP A 173 -8.80 -33.19 -6.43
N ILE A 174 -8.73 -31.89 -6.68
CA ILE A 174 -9.75 -31.19 -7.48
C ILE A 174 -9.14 -30.20 -8.46
N PHE A 175 -9.68 -30.18 -9.68
CA PHE A 175 -9.40 -29.16 -10.68
C PHE A 175 -10.68 -28.56 -11.26
N LEU A 176 -10.56 -27.31 -11.70
CA LEU A 176 -11.63 -26.49 -12.27
C LEU A 176 -11.43 -26.39 -13.77
N VAL A 177 -12.51 -26.59 -14.53
CA VAL A 177 -12.56 -26.36 -15.97
C VAL A 177 -13.72 -25.43 -16.28
N VAL A 178 -13.45 -24.41 -17.09
CA VAL A 178 -14.46 -23.47 -17.60
C VAL A 178 -14.53 -23.64 -19.11
N GLU A 179 -15.70 -24.07 -19.57
CA GLU A 179 -15.99 -24.34 -20.98
C GLU A 179 -16.87 -23.20 -21.54
N LYS A 180 -16.57 -22.75 -22.76
CA LYS A 180 -17.32 -21.67 -23.43
C LYS A 180 -17.92 -22.16 -24.74
N SER A 181 -19.22 -21.92 -24.91
CA SER A 181 -19.91 -22.06 -26.18
C SER A 181 -20.15 -20.69 -26.82
N LEU A 182 -19.77 -20.56 -28.09
CA LEU A 182 -20.12 -19.42 -28.94
C LEU A 182 -21.23 -19.86 -29.88
N LYS A 183 -22.49 -19.54 -29.55
CA LYS A 183 -23.61 -19.60 -30.51
C LYS A 183 -23.89 -18.18 -31.01
N LYS A 184 -24.38 -18.06 -32.25
CA LYS A 184 -24.55 -16.77 -32.98
C LYS A 184 -25.29 -15.66 -32.21
N SER A 185 -26.04 -15.97 -31.16
CA SER A 185 -26.83 -15.02 -30.37
C SER A 185 -26.65 -15.13 -28.85
N SER A 186 -25.80 -16.02 -28.33
CA SER A 186 -25.67 -16.21 -26.87
C SER A 186 -24.35 -16.88 -26.49
N THR A 187 -23.74 -16.42 -25.39
CA THR A 187 -22.59 -17.08 -24.78
C THR A 187 -23.05 -18.00 -23.66
N LYS A 188 -22.72 -19.29 -23.73
CA LYS A 188 -22.94 -20.22 -22.60
C LYS A 188 -21.61 -20.54 -21.95
N LEU A 189 -21.53 -20.36 -20.64
CA LEU A 189 -20.38 -20.78 -19.83
C LEU A 189 -20.77 -21.96 -18.97
N ASN A 190 -19.95 -23.00 -18.98
CA ASN A 190 -20.10 -24.16 -18.11
C ASN A 190 -18.90 -24.23 -17.17
N TYR A 191 -19.14 -24.12 -15.87
CA TYR A 191 -18.12 -24.29 -14.85
C TYR A 191 -18.23 -25.70 -14.30
N ARG A 192 -17.12 -26.45 -14.27
CA ARG A 192 -17.06 -27.83 -13.82
C ARG A 192 -15.94 -28.04 -12.83
N LEU A 193 -16.25 -28.66 -11.70
CA LEU A 193 -15.27 -29.18 -10.74
C LEU A 193 -15.15 -30.68 -10.93
N ILE A 194 -13.92 -31.14 -11.17
CA ILE A 194 -13.64 -32.53 -11.49
C ILE A 194 -12.53 -33.03 -10.56
N ASN A 195 -12.67 -34.25 -10.09
CA ASN A 195 -11.65 -34.95 -9.30
C ASN A 195 -10.60 -35.58 -10.23
N TYR A 196 -9.36 -35.79 -9.76
CA TYR A 196 -8.31 -36.52 -10.48
C TYR A 196 -8.72 -37.97 -10.87
N SER A 197 -9.72 -38.54 -10.19
CA SER A 197 -10.36 -39.81 -10.57
C SER A 197 -11.27 -39.73 -11.80
N GLY A 198 -11.51 -38.53 -12.36
CA GLY A 198 -12.37 -38.30 -13.51
C GLY A 198 -13.85 -38.12 -13.16
N LEU A 199 -14.20 -38.07 -11.88
CA LEU A 199 -15.58 -37.83 -11.41
C LEU A 199 -15.88 -36.33 -11.34
N GLU A 200 -17.03 -35.94 -11.89
CA GLU A 200 -17.54 -34.57 -11.81
C GLU A 200 -18.22 -34.35 -10.45
N ILE A 201 -17.70 -33.41 -9.67
CA ILE A 201 -18.19 -33.10 -8.32
C ILE A 201 -19.38 -32.15 -8.41
N ASN A 202 -19.25 -31.09 -9.21
CA ASN A 202 -20.29 -30.10 -9.39
C ASN A 202 -20.14 -29.38 -10.74
N SER A 203 -21.25 -28.99 -11.33
CA SER A 203 -21.26 -28.09 -12.48
C SER A 203 -22.40 -27.08 -12.45
N LYS A 204 -22.14 -25.95 -13.12
CA LYS A 204 -23.11 -24.88 -13.28
C LYS A 204 -22.99 -24.30 -14.68
N ILE A 205 -24.12 -24.15 -15.35
CA ILE A 205 -24.21 -23.52 -16.66
C ILE A 205 -24.84 -22.14 -16.49
N ASN A 206 -24.13 -21.10 -16.93
CA ASN A 206 -24.64 -19.73 -17.01
C ASN A 206 -24.83 -19.35 -18.48
N GLU A 207 -25.99 -18.79 -18.80
CA GLU A 207 -26.32 -18.31 -20.13
C GLU A 207 -26.33 -16.79 -20.17
N PHE A 208 -25.60 -16.21 -21.10
CA PHE A 208 -25.55 -14.77 -21.33
C PHE A 208 -26.23 -14.45 -22.68
N PRO A 209 -27.14 -13.45 -22.70
CA PRO A 209 -27.86 -13.07 -23.91
C PRO A 209 -26.97 -12.37 -24.96
N GLU A 210 -25.75 -11.98 -24.59
CA GLU A 210 -24.81 -11.27 -25.44
C GLU A 210 -23.54 -12.11 -25.70
N ILE A 211 -22.86 -11.81 -26.81
CA ILE A 211 -21.54 -12.39 -27.10
C ILE A 211 -20.53 -11.64 -26.24
N LEU A 212 -20.06 -12.29 -25.17
CA LEU A 212 -19.16 -11.67 -24.21
C LEU A 212 -17.81 -12.38 -24.19
N ASN A 213 -16.74 -11.58 -24.15
CA ASN A 213 -15.38 -12.07 -23.97
C ASN A 213 -15.00 -12.05 -22.49
N PHE A 214 -14.70 -13.25 -21.97
CA PHE A 214 -14.38 -13.46 -20.58
C PHE A 214 -12.91 -13.81 -20.38
N LYS A 215 -12.31 -13.28 -19.32
CA LYS A 215 -11.03 -13.70 -18.76
C LYS A 215 -11.28 -14.23 -17.36
N PHE A 216 -10.58 -15.30 -16.99
CA PHE A 216 -10.73 -15.96 -15.70
C PHE A 216 -9.40 -15.99 -14.96
N THR A 217 -9.48 -15.90 -13.64
CA THR A 217 -8.37 -16.24 -12.74
C THR A 217 -8.97 -16.85 -11.47
N PHE A 218 -8.24 -17.76 -10.85
CA PHE A 218 -8.67 -18.44 -9.63
C PHE A 218 -7.66 -18.18 -8.52
N ASN A 219 -8.16 -17.99 -7.29
CA ASN A 219 -7.31 -17.97 -6.10
C ASN A 219 -8.10 -18.41 -4.86
N GLN A 220 -7.52 -19.34 -4.08
CA GLN A 220 -8.00 -19.77 -2.76
C GLN A 220 -9.54 -19.91 -2.63
N GLY A 221 -10.15 -20.66 -3.56
CA GLY A 221 -11.58 -21.00 -3.52
C GLY A 221 -12.52 -19.99 -4.21
N ILE A 222 -11.98 -18.89 -4.74
CA ILE A 222 -12.74 -17.87 -5.47
C ILE A 222 -12.32 -17.85 -6.94
N LEU A 223 -13.31 -17.99 -7.83
CA LEU A 223 -13.16 -17.80 -9.26
C LEU A 223 -13.54 -16.37 -9.63
N TYR A 224 -12.62 -15.62 -10.21
CA TYR A 224 -12.87 -14.29 -10.73
C TYR A 224 -13.10 -14.34 -12.23
N GLN A 225 -14.20 -13.76 -12.69
CA GLN A 225 -14.56 -13.61 -14.08
C GLN A 225 -14.61 -12.13 -14.43
N TYR A 226 -13.75 -11.73 -15.37
CA TYR A 226 -13.75 -10.40 -15.95
C TYR A 226 -14.41 -10.42 -17.32
N SER A 227 -15.41 -9.56 -17.50
CA SER A 227 -16.10 -9.35 -18.77
C SER A 227 -15.52 -8.12 -19.46
N ILE A 228 -14.87 -8.30 -20.60
CA ILE A 228 -14.21 -7.21 -21.34
C ILE A 228 -15.24 -6.19 -21.82
N ASP A 229 -16.34 -6.66 -22.40
CA ASP A 229 -17.34 -5.78 -23.03
C ASP A 229 -18.17 -4.96 -22.02
N LYS A 230 -18.29 -5.47 -20.79
CA LYS A 230 -19.00 -4.80 -19.68
C LYS A 230 -18.08 -4.10 -18.70
N ASN A 231 -16.76 -4.23 -18.90
CA ASN A 231 -15.72 -3.75 -17.99
C ASN A 231 -16.04 -4.06 -16.51
N SER A 232 -16.44 -5.30 -16.22
CA SER A 232 -16.94 -5.69 -14.89
C SER A 232 -16.28 -6.98 -14.39
N ILE A 233 -15.96 -7.04 -13.10
CA ILE A 233 -15.42 -8.23 -12.42
C ILE A 233 -16.53 -8.85 -11.58
N THR A 234 -16.71 -10.17 -11.72
CA THR A 234 -17.61 -10.99 -10.91
C THR A 234 -16.83 -12.07 -10.19
N SER A 235 -17.07 -12.24 -8.90
CA SER A 235 -16.44 -13.31 -8.10
C SER A 235 -17.45 -14.41 -7.78
N TYR A 236 -17.03 -15.66 -7.94
CA TYR A 236 -17.82 -16.85 -7.65
C TYR A 236 -17.13 -17.70 -6.58
N GLN A 237 -17.88 -18.11 -5.57
CA GLN A 237 -17.41 -19.01 -4.53
C GLN A 237 -17.52 -20.48 -4.99
N LEU A 238 -16.44 -21.24 -4.84
CA LEU A 238 -16.48 -22.70 -4.94
C LEU A 238 -16.95 -23.32 -3.60
N PRO A 239 -17.63 -24.48 -3.61
CA PRO A 239 -17.90 -25.34 -4.77
C PRO A 239 -19.19 -25.01 -5.54
N HIS A 240 -20.10 -24.20 -5.00
CA HIS A 240 -21.45 -24.01 -5.55
C HIS A 240 -21.56 -22.96 -6.67
N PHE A 241 -20.47 -22.27 -7.03
CA PHE A 241 -20.46 -21.19 -8.01
C PHE A 241 -21.49 -20.10 -7.69
N GLN A 242 -21.63 -19.75 -6.42
CA GLN A 242 -22.48 -18.65 -5.97
C GLN A 242 -21.74 -17.32 -6.19
N GLN A 243 -22.43 -16.34 -6.78
CA GLN A 243 -21.85 -15.02 -6.99
C GLN A 243 -21.73 -14.30 -5.64
N ILE A 244 -20.51 -13.88 -5.28
CA ILE A 244 -20.24 -13.18 -4.02
C ILE A 244 -20.31 -11.67 -4.24
N LYS A 245 -19.56 -11.18 -5.24
CA LYS A 245 -19.42 -9.75 -5.52
C LYS A 245 -19.46 -9.45 -7.02
N PHE A 246 -19.93 -8.25 -7.31
CA PHE A 246 -19.91 -7.62 -8.62
C PHE A 246 -19.22 -6.27 -8.46
N LEU A 247 -18.17 -6.02 -9.25
CA LEU A 247 -17.46 -4.75 -9.29
C LEU A 247 -17.52 -4.20 -10.71
N ASP A 248 -18.06 -2.99 -10.83
CA ASP A 248 -18.05 -2.24 -12.09
C ASP A 248 -16.76 -1.41 -12.19
N LEU A 249 -15.99 -1.61 -13.26
CA LEU A 249 -14.74 -0.88 -13.51
C LEU A 249 -14.93 0.29 -14.49
N ASN A 250 -16.15 0.71 -14.81
CA ASN A 250 -16.42 1.84 -15.69
C ASN A 250 -15.68 3.15 -15.30
N GLN A 251 -15.25 3.28 -14.04
CA GLN A 251 -14.45 4.41 -13.55
C GLN A 251 -12.96 4.32 -13.91
N LEU A 252 -12.46 3.12 -14.19
CA LEU A 252 -11.15 2.88 -14.76
C LEU A 252 -11.30 3.02 -16.28
N ASP A 253 -10.69 4.06 -16.87
CA ASP A 253 -10.68 4.29 -18.33
C ASP A 253 -9.83 3.23 -19.05
N ILE A 254 -10.27 1.97 -18.98
CA ILE A 254 -9.66 0.79 -19.58
C ILE A 254 -10.32 0.60 -20.94
N LYS A 255 -9.74 1.18 -21.98
CA LYS A 255 -10.23 1.06 -23.37
C LYS A 255 -9.34 0.16 -24.23
N ASP A 256 -8.54 -0.70 -23.60
CA ASP A 256 -7.54 -1.51 -24.30
C ASP A 256 -8.05 -2.92 -24.62
N GLN A 257 -7.68 -3.42 -25.79
CA GLN A 257 -8.07 -4.77 -26.26
C GLN A 257 -7.26 -5.89 -25.58
N ILE A 258 -6.06 -5.58 -25.08
CA ILE A 258 -5.16 -6.55 -24.48
C ILE A 258 -5.23 -6.43 -22.96
N ILE A 259 -6.10 -7.22 -22.35
CA ILE A 259 -6.28 -7.25 -20.89
C ILE A 259 -5.88 -8.62 -20.35
N SER A 260 -5.04 -8.60 -19.32
CA SER A 260 -4.70 -9.79 -18.54
C SER A 260 -5.12 -9.61 -17.08
N LEU A 261 -5.60 -10.70 -16.49
CA LEU A 261 -6.14 -10.75 -15.13
C LEU A 261 -5.46 -11.88 -14.38
N ARG A 262 -4.89 -11.56 -13.21
CA ARG A 262 -4.35 -12.54 -12.27
C ARG A 262 -4.64 -12.11 -10.83
N SER A 263 -4.80 -13.07 -9.92
CA SER A 263 -5.04 -12.80 -8.50
C SER A 263 -3.81 -13.15 -7.64
N PRO A 264 -3.11 -12.17 -7.05
CA PRO A 264 -1.98 -12.43 -6.14
C PRO A 264 -2.41 -12.97 -4.77
N ALA A 265 -3.59 -12.58 -4.27
CA ALA A 265 -4.12 -13.00 -2.98
C ALA A 265 -5.66 -12.96 -2.99
N ILE A 266 -6.30 -13.52 -1.95
CA ILE A 266 -7.75 -13.36 -1.74
C ILE A 266 -8.11 -11.86 -1.76
N ASP A 267 -9.17 -11.51 -2.48
CA ASP A 267 -9.66 -10.14 -2.68
C ASP A 267 -8.67 -9.18 -3.35
N ARG A 268 -7.52 -9.66 -3.87
CA ARG A 268 -6.58 -8.83 -4.64
C ARG A 268 -6.58 -9.28 -6.09
N LEU A 269 -6.67 -8.31 -6.99
CA LEU A 269 -6.61 -8.54 -8.43
C LEU A 269 -5.61 -7.61 -9.09
N LEU A 270 -4.78 -8.19 -9.96
CA LEU A 270 -3.91 -7.48 -10.87
C LEU A 270 -4.57 -7.47 -12.24
N LEU A 271 -4.79 -6.27 -12.75
CA LEU A 271 -5.30 -6.01 -14.09
C LEU A 271 -4.23 -5.26 -14.88
N THR A 272 -3.89 -5.77 -16.07
CA THR A 272 -3.01 -5.05 -16.98
C THR A 272 -3.77 -4.47 -18.14
N THR A 273 -3.45 -3.24 -18.46
CA THR A 273 -3.77 -2.58 -19.73
C THR A 273 -2.48 -2.43 -20.54
N SER A 274 -2.57 -1.88 -21.76
CA SER A 274 -1.42 -1.75 -22.68
C SER A 274 -0.19 -1.15 -22.00
N ASN A 275 -0.35 -0.14 -21.16
CA ASN A 275 0.77 0.56 -20.52
C ASN A 275 0.71 0.61 -18.99
N LYS A 276 -0.29 -0.01 -18.37
CA LYS A 276 -0.51 0.10 -16.91
C LYS A 276 -0.73 -1.26 -16.26
N ILE A 277 -0.16 -1.42 -15.06
CA ILE A 277 -0.48 -2.51 -14.14
C ILE A 277 -1.25 -1.89 -12.99
N ILE A 278 -2.49 -2.34 -12.81
CA ILE A 278 -3.43 -1.82 -11.82
C ILE A 278 -3.67 -2.90 -10.79
N LEU A 279 -3.41 -2.59 -9.52
CA LEU A 279 -3.67 -3.48 -8.40
C LEU A 279 -4.95 -3.04 -7.68
N ILE A 280 -5.95 -3.91 -7.66
CA ILE A 280 -7.29 -3.64 -7.12
C ILE A 280 -7.50 -4.50 -5.87
N ASN A 281 -8.09 -3.90 -4.83
CA ASN A 281 -8.66 -4.62 -3.70
C ASN A 281 -10.19 -4.72 -3.85
N LEU A 282 -10.69 -5.93 -4.07
CA LEU A 282 -12.12 -6.23 -4.16
C LEU A 282 -12.85 -6.14 -2.81
N ARG A 283 -12.13 -6.21 -1.68
CA ARG A 283 -12.76 -6.11 -0.36
C ARG A 283 -13.28 -4.70 -0.11
N PHE A 284 -12.49 -3.70 -0.47
CA PHE A 284 -12.79 -2.28 -0.24
C PHE A 284 -13.09 -1.51 -1.54
N GLU A 285 -13.06 -2.17 -2.71
CA GLU A 285 -13.33 -1.57 -4.03
C GLU A 285 -12.37 -0.43 -4.40
N ILE A 286 -11.11 -0.56 -3.99
CA ILE A 286 -10.09 0.47 -4.16
C ILE A 286 -8.97 0.02 -5.11
N VAL A 287 -8.35 0.98 -5.78
CA VAL A 287 -7.08 0.80 -6.46
C VAL A 287 -5.97 1.08 -5.46
N LEU A 288 -5.10 0.11 -5.21
CA LEU A 288 -3.99 0.24 -4.26
C LEU A 288 -2.76 0.89 -4.88
N ASP A 289 -2.44 0.49 -6.11
CA ASP A 289 -1.21 0.87 -6.78
C ASP A 289 -1.38 0.80 -8.30
N VAL A 290 -0.67 1.68 -9.00
CA VAL A 290 -0.68 1.76 -10.46
C VAL A 290 0.75 2.00 -10.94
N ILE A 291 1.32 1.02 -11.65
CA ILE A 291 2.59 1.20 -12.35
C ILE A 291 2.29 1.52 -13.80
N THR A 292 2.81 2.65 -14.27
CA THR A 292 2.86 3.01 -15.70
C THR A 292 4.21 2.60 -16.28
N SER A 293 4.21 1.85 -17.37
CA SER A 293 5.43 1.51 -18.11
C SER A 293 5.48 2.23 -19.45
N ASN A 294 6.69 2.62 -19.88
CA ASN A 294 6.91 3.23 -21.20
C ASN A 294 6.87 2.21 -22.35
N LYS A 295 6.99 0.91 -22.05
CA LYS A 295 6.88 -0.19 -23.02
C LYS A 295 5.52 -0.84 -22.89
N GLU A 296 4.94 -1.26 -24.02
CA GLU A 296 3.66 -1.99 -24.02
C GLU A 296 3.80 -3.31 -23.25
N ILE A 297 2.93 -3.45 -22.26
CA ILE A 297 2.70 -4.63 -21.44
C ILE A 297 1.59 -5.42 -22.11
N GLN A 298 1.95 -6.58 -22.66
CA GLN A 298 0.96 -7.43 -23.32
C GLN A 298 0.24 -8.35 -22.34
N SER A 299 0.94 -8.98 -21.38
CA SER A 299 0.26 -9.84 -20.42
C SER A 299 1.07 -10.18 -19.16
N ILE A 300 0.37 -10.47 -18.07
CA ILE A 300 0.90 -11.18 -16.92
C ILE A 300 0.93 -12.68 -17.22
N LEU A 301 2.12 -13.27 -17.14
CA LEU A 301 2.33 -14.70 -17.36
C LEU A 301 2.06 -15.49 -16.07
N GLN A 302 2.71 -15.10 -14.97
CA GLN A 302 2.58 -15.74 -13.66
C GLN A 302 2.59 -14.69 -12.54
N VAL A 303 1.82 -14.99 -11.49
CA VAL A 303 1.87 -14.31 -10.20
C VAL A 303 2.13 -15.37 -9.15
N GLU A 304 3.20 -15.21 -8.38
CA GLU A 304 3.50 -16.11 -7.27
C GLU A 304 2.50 -15.86 -6.13
N THR A 305 1.80 -16.89 -5.66
CA THR A 305 0.90 -16.81 -4.50
C THR A 305 1.57 -17.43 -3.28
N PRO A 306 1.42 -16.87 -2.06
CA PRO A 306 2.03 -17.44 -0.86
C PRO A 306 1.50 -18.86 -0.62
N LYS A 307 2.41 -19.82 -0.44
CA LYS A 307 2.09 -21.24 -0.19
C LYS A 307 1.46 -21.48 1.20
N SER A 308 1.51 -20.50 2.10
CA SER A 308 0.89 -20.57 3.44
C SER A 308 -0.08 -19.43 3.70
N ASN A 309 -1.14 -19.71 4.46
CA ASN A 309 -2.11 -18.73 4.96
C ASN A 309 -1.53 -17.78 6.02
N SER A 310 -0.25 -17.87 6.35
CA SER A 310 0.41 -16.99 7.31
C SER A 310 0.86 -15.69 6.63
N PHE A 311 -0.08 -14.74 6.51
CA PHE A 311 0.13 -13.36 6.04
C PHE A 311 1.09 -12.50 6.91
N ARG A 312 1.94 -13.12 7.75
CA ARG A 312 2.79 -12.42 8.73
C ARG A 312 4.19 -12.13 8.25
N ASP A 313 4.70 -12.86 7.26
CA ASP A 313 6.02 -12.57 6.70
C ASP A 313 5.86 -11.80 5.41
N SER A 314 6.48 -10.62 5.36
CA SER A 314 6.64 -9.80 4.15
C SER A 314 7.56 -10.51 3.16
N GLN A 315 7.07 -11.60 2.56
CA GLN A 315 7.80 -12.28 1.50
C GLN A 315 7.72 -11.42 0.24
N ASN A 316 8.88 -11.14 -0.34
CA ASN A 316 8.97 -10.53 -1.67
C ASN A 316 8.59 -11.59 -2.69
N LEU A 317 7.35 -11.49 -3.18
CA LEU A 317 6.79 -12.35 -4.21
C LEU A 317 7.07 -11.76 -5.58
N PHE A 318 7.05 -12.60 -6.62
CA PHE A 318 7.35 -12.17 -7.98
C PHE A 318 6.13 -12.23 -8.91
N ILE A 319 6.09 -11.27 -9.83
CA ILE A 319 5.16 -11.23 -10.96
C ILE A 319 6.00 -11.23 -12.23
N THR A 320 5.72 -12.15 -13.14
CA THR A 320 6.41 -12.23 -14.44
C THR A 320 5.49 -11.67 -15.53
N ILE A 321 6.02 -10.71 -16.30
CA ILE A 321 5.31 -9.90 -17.27
C ILE A 321 5.94 -10.11 -18.65
N ALA A 322 5.10 -10.32 -19.67
CA ALA A 322 5.51 -10.30 -21.06
C ALA A 322 5.35 -8.89 -21.63
N ARG A 323 6.45 -8.34 -22.15
CA ARG A 323 6.51 -7.12 -22.97
C ARG A 323 6.92 -7.48 -24.38
N ASP A 324 6.60 -6.62 -25.36
CA ASP A 324 6.78 -6.83 -26.81
C ASP A 324 8.05 -7.61 -27.22
N THR A 325 9.19 -7.29 -26.62
CA THR A 325 10.48 -7.89 -26.97
C THR A 325 11.21 -8.55 -25.80
N GLU A 326 10.59 -8.61 -24.63
CA GLU A 326 11.27 -9.05 -23.40
C GLU A 326 10.32 -9.68 -22.38
N ILE A 327 10.87 -10.63 -21.61
CA ILE A 327 10.26 -11.07 -20.37
C ILE A 327 10.86 -10.21 -19.26
N SER A 328 9.98 -9.60 -18.47
CA SER A 328 10.34 -8.81 -17.30
C SER A 328 9.73 -9.41 -16.04
N ALA A 329 10.35 -9.13 -14.90
CA ALA A 329 9.80 -9.45 -13.60
C ALA A 329 9.66 -8.20 -12.74
N LEU A 330 8.76 -8.31 -11.77
CA LEU A 330 8.41 -7.30 -10.80
C LEU A 330 8.32 -7.99 -9.44
N THR A 331 8.87 -7.38 -8.39
CA THR A 331 8.62 -7.85 -7.02
C THR A 331 7.47 -7.11 -6.39
N TYR A 332 6.74 -7.80 -5.53
CA TYR A 332 5.67 -7.20 -4.76
C TYR A 332 5.63 -7.79 -3.35
N SER A 333 5.18 -6.98 -2.39
CA SER A 333 4.96 -7.38 -1.00
C SER A 333 3.46 -7.48 -0.72
N LEU A 334 3.00 -8.51 -0.04
CA LEU A 334 1.60 -8.57 0.44
C LEU A 334 1.49 -7.89 1.82
N ASP A 335 0.44 -7.08 2.00
CA ASP A 335 0.08 -6.49 3.30
C ASP A 335 -0.97 -7.34 4.02
N SER A 336 -1.23 -7.01 5.29
CA SER A 336 -2.22 -7.66 6.16
C SER A 336 -3.69 -7.51 5.73
N ASN A 337 -3.94 -6.87 4.58
CA ASN A 337 -5.27 -6.61 4.01
C ASN A 337 -6.24 -5.87 4.96
N THR A 338 -5.70 -4.94 5.75
CA THR A 338 -6.51 -4.04 6.56
C THR A 338 -6.81 -2.74 5.81
N ILE A 339 -7.86 -2.04 6.24
CA ILE A 339 -8.21 -0.73 5.68
C ILE A 339 -7.12 0.31 6.02
N ARG A 340 -6.43 0.16 7.17
CA ARG A 340 -5.31 1.02 7.58
C ARG A 340 -4.16 0.96 6.59
N ASP A 341 -3.83 -0.23 6.09
CA ASP A 341 -2.79 -0.41 5.07
C ASP A 341 -3.20 0.12 3.69
N SER A 342 -4.49 0.39 3.51
CA SER A 342 -5.07 0.91 2.28
C SER A 342 -5.27 2.43 2.31
N LEU A 343 -5.36 3.02 3.51
CA LEU A 343 -5.48 4.46 3.75
C LEU A 343 -4.14 5.17 3.50
N GLY A 344 -4.18 6.30 2.79
CA GLY A 344 -3.00 7.15 2.57
C GLY A 344 -2.08 6.73 1.41
N LYS A 345 -2.32 5.58 0.77
CA LYS A 345 -1.69 5.22 -0.50
C LYS A 345 -2.31 6.02 -1.65
N LYS A 346 -2.04 7.32 -1.67
CA LYS A 346 -2.25 8.14 -2.87
C LYS A 346 -1.28 7.68 -3.95
N GLN A 347 -1.76 7.65 -5.19
CA GLN A 347 -0.90 7.48 -6.35
C GLN A 347 0.26 8.48 -6.25
N ASN A 348 1.49 7.98 -6.09
CA ASN A 348 2.71 8.72 -6.42
C ASN A 348 2.88 8.80 -7.95
N SER A 349 1.79 8.92 -8.71
CA SER A 349 1.88 9.33 -10.10
C SER A 349 2.19 10.81 -10.10
N ASN A 350 3.29 11.18 -10.75
CA ASN A 350 3.62 12.56 -11.10
C ASN A 350 2.36 13.39 -11.37
N LYS A 351 2.27 14.57 -10.75
CA LYS A 351 1.12 15.49 -10.67
C LYS A 351 0.52 15.99 -12.01
N LYS A 352 0.78 15.33 -13.14
CA LYS A 352 0.31 15.72 -14.49
C LYS A 352 -0.84 14.88 -15.05
N ASP A 353 -1.12 13.68 -14.53
CA ASP A 353 -2.17 12.79 -15.07
C ASP A 353 -3.41 12.62 -14.16
N ALA A 354 -3.61 13.51 -13.19
CA ALA A 354 -4.76 13.45 -12.27
C ALA A 354 -6.05 14.00 -12.90
N LYS A 355 -6.63 13.21 -13.83
CA LYS A 355 -8.05 13.31 -14.23
C LYS A 355 -8.79 11.97 -14.08
N ILE A 356 -8.29 11.07 -13.25
CA ILE A 356 -9.00 9.83 -12.93
C ILE A 356 -9.53 9.95 -11.50
N LYS A 357 -10.85 10.18 -11.39
CA LYS A 357 -11.57 10.15 -10.11
C LYS A 357 -11.67 8.69 -9.67
N PHE A 358 -10.72 8.23 -8.88
CA PHE A 358 -10.91 7.00 -8.11
C PHE A 358 -11.74 7.31 -6.86
N PHE A 359 -12.43 6.30 -6.31
CA PHE A 359 -12.93 6.35 -4.94
C PHE A 359 -11.72 6.51 -4.00
N ASP A 360 -11.31 7.76 -3.79
CA ASP A 360 -10.54 8.13 -2.63
C ASP A 360 -11.35 7.64 -1.43
N ILE A 361 -10.74 6.79 -0.60
CA ILE A 361 -11.34 6.43 0.69
C ILE A 361 -11.65 7.78 1.35
N PRO A 362 -12.93 8.06 1.66
CA PRO A 362 -13.24 9.25 2.44
C PRO A 362 -12.31 9.21 3.63
N SER A 363 -11.60 10.31 3.87
CA SER A 363 -10.88 10.45 5.13
C SER A 363 -11.86 10.07 6.25
N ILE A 364 -11.41 9.52 7.38
CA ILE A 364 -12.30 9.32 8.55
C ILE A 364 -13.06 10.61 8.93
N LEU A 365 -12.61 11.76 8.42
CA LEU A 365 -13.19 13.09 8.53
C LEU A 365 -14.24 13.45 7.45
N ASP A 366 -14.44 12.66 6.40
CA ASP A 366 -15.46 12.89 5.36
C ASP A 366 -16.82 12.30 5.79
N ILE A 367 -17.30 12.75 6.94
CA ILE A 367 -18.67 12.53 7.38
C ILE A 367 -19.58 13.43 6.55
N LYS A 368 -20.55 12.81 5.86
CA LYS A 368 -21.71 13.42 5.17
C LYS A 368 -21.54 14.90 4.82
N GLN A 369 -20.98 15.18 3.64
CA GLN A 369 -21.10 16.50 3.02
C GLN A 369 -22.59 16.77 2.75
N VAL A 370 -23.25 17.40 3.72
CA VAL A 370 -24.46 18.16 3.44
C VAL A 370 -23.99 19.35 2.60
N GLU A 371 -24.49 19.47 1.38
CA GLU A 371 -24.36 20.69 0.59
C GLU A 371 -25.13 21.77 1.34
N ILE A 372 -24.41 22.55 2.15
CA ILE A 372 -25.00 23.65 2.89
C ILE A 372 -24.94 24.89 1.98
N PRO A 373 -26.06 25.57 1.71
CA PRO A 373 -26.08 26.77 0.86
C PRO A 373 -25.29 27.90 1.52
N ILE A 374 -24.09 28.16 0.99
CA ILE A 374 -23.11 29.13 1.50
C ILE A 374 -23.52 30.57 1.13
N ASP A 375 -24.35 30.72 0.10
CA ASP A 375 -24.71 32.01 -0.51
C ASP A 375 -25.46 32.96 0.44
N GLN A 376 -26.12 32.44 1.48
CA GLN A 376 -26.81 33.28 2.47
C GLN A 376 -25.84 33.94 3.46
N ILE A 377 -24.66 33.35 3.67
CA ILE A 377 -23.64 33.82 4.63
C ILE A 377 -22.63 34.76 3.95
N LEU A 378 -22.31 34.51 2.68
CA LEU A 378 -21.30 35.24 1.91
C LEU A 378 -21.83 36.48 1.17
N ASN A 379 -23.00 37.01 1.53
CA ASN A 379 -23.52 38.23 0.91
C ASN A 379 -22.56 39.42 1.14
N SER A 380 -22.02 39.96 0.05
CA SER A 380 -20.90 40.91 0.02
C SER A 380 -21.16 42.29 0.66
N ASN A 381 -22.36 42.53 1.19
CA ASN A 381 -22.81 43.83 1.71
C ASN A 381 -23.15 43.83 3.22
N LEU A 382 -22.82 42.76 3.96
CA LEU A 382 -23.11 42.66 5.40
C LEU A 382 -22.14 43.50 6.24
N SER A 383 -22.66 44.15 7.30
CA SER A 383 -21.82 44.81 8.29
C SER A 383 -21.05 43.78 9.14
N ILE A 384 -19.87 44.15 9.66
CA ILE A 384 -18.98 43.24 10.42
C ILE A 384 -19.71 42.55 11.57
N THR A 385 -20.59 43.28 12.27
CA THR A 385 -21.38 42.77 13.40
C THR A 385 -22.48 41.81 12.98
N GLU A 386 -23.08 42.01 11.80
CA GLU A 386 -24.08 41.09 11.25
C GLU A 386 -23.42 39.82 10.73
N PHE A 387 -22.23 39.93 10.14
CA PHE A 387 -21.44 38.78 9.72
C PHE A 387 -21.06 37.90 10.92
N ASP A 388 -20.53 38.50 12.01
CA ASP A 388 -20.21 37.78 13.25
C ASP A 388 -21.44 37.04 13.82
N GLY A 389 -22.58 37.74 13.88
CA GLY A 389 -23.82 37.16 14.40
C GLY A 389 -24.36 36.02 13.53
N ASN A 390 -24.29 36.16 12.20
CA ASN A 390 -24.80 35.15 11.27
C ASN A 390 -23.90 33.91 11.21
N LEU A 391 -22.58 34.11 11.22
CA LEU A 391 -21.62 33.01 11.24
C LEU A 391 -21.73 32.20 12.53
N LEU A 392 -21.69 32.85 13.71
CA LEU A 392 -21.77 32.12 14.98
C LEU A 392 -23.11 31.40 15.17
N LYS A 393 -24.23 32.00 14.71
CA LYS A 393 -25.53 31.31 14.66
C LYS A 393 -25.51 30.10 13.74
N PHE A 394 -24.89 30.21 12.58
CA PHE A 394 -24.78 29.11 11.61
C PHE A 394 -23.96 27.93 12.14
N LEU A 395 -22.89 28.23 12.88
CA LEU A 395 -22.02 27.25 13.54
C LEU A 395 -22.65 26.69 14.82
N GLU A 396 -23.79 27.22 15.26
CA GLU A 396 -24.45 26.92 16.53
C GLU A 396 -23.53 27.12 17.76
N ALA A 397 -22.57 28.05 17.62
CA ALA A 397 -21.57 28.33 18.63
C ALA A 397 -22.21 29.02 19.85
N LYS A 398 -22.10 28.39 21.03
CA LYS A 398 -22.57 28.98 22.30
C LYS A 398 -21.59 30.00 22.86
N ASN A 399 -20.30 29.83 22.56
CA ASN A 399 -19.21 30.66 23.01
C ASN A 399 -18.43 31.23 21.81
N ASP A 400 -17.61 32.24 22.05
CA ASP A 400 -16.73 32.85 21.03
C ASP A 400 -15.50 31.97 20.67
N TYR A 401 -15.43 30.74 21.19
CA TYR A 401 -14.39 29.74 20.93
C TYR A 401 -15.02 28.38 20.64
N TYR A 402 -14.31 27.56 19.87
CA TYR A 402 -14.75 26.23 19.46
C TYR A 402 -14.92 25.29 20.67
N THR A 403 -16.04 24.58 20.71
CA THR A 403 -16.25 23.48 21.65
C THR A 403 -16.70 22.21 20.93
N ASP A 404 -16.41 21.04 21.50
CA ASP A 404 -16.84 19.74 20.95
C ASP A 404 -18.37 19.59 20.83
N SER A 405 -19.13 20.49 21.45
CA SER A 405 -20.60 20.53 21.35
C SER A 405 -21.13 21.31 20.15
N ASP A 406 -20.25 21.97 19.39
CA ASP A 406 -20.60 22.76 18.22
C ASP A 406 -20.84 21.89 16.99
N LYS A 407 -21.40 22.50 15.95
CA LYS A 407 -21.75 21.81 14.70
C LYS A 407 -20.52 21.30 13.95
N ILE A 408 -20.56 20.03 13.53
CA ILE A 408 -19.51 19.42 12.72
C ILE A 408 -19.57 19.95 11.28
N ILE A 409 -18.45 20.48 10.78
CA ILE A 409 -18.37 21.16 9.49
C ILE A 409 -17.22 20.62 8.65
N SER A 410 -17.38 20.66 7.32
CA SER A 410 -16.34 20.27 6.38
C SER A 410 -15.16 21.26 6.35
N SER A 411 -13.94 20.73 6.17
CA SER A 411 -12.74 21.55 6.02
C SER A 411 -12.82 22.54 4.85
N LYS A 412 -13.45 22.14 3.74
CA LYS A 412 -13.66 22.99 2.55
C LYS A 412 -14.50 24.22 2.87
N LEU A 413 -15.52 24.10 3.73
CA LEU A 413 -16.35 25.24 4.10
C LEU A 413 -15.54 26.24 4.93
N ILE A 414 -14.77 25.75 5.90
CA ILE A 414 -13.92 26.59 6.74
C ILE A 414 -12.89 27.32 5.90
N THR A 415 -12.24 26.65 4.94
CA THR A 415 -11.28 27.31 4.05
C THR A 415 -11.93 28.39 3.18
N THR A 416 -13.15 28.16 2.68
CA THR A 416 -13.88 29.20 1.91
C THR A 416 -14.25 30.41 2.77
N ILE A 417 -14.70 30.20 4.00
CA ILE A 417 -15.05 31.27 4.94
C ILE A 417 -13.80 32.08 5.30
N VAL A 418 -12.71 31.40 5.63
CA VAL A 418 -11.45 32.03 6.01
C VAL A 418 -10.87 32.86 4.86
N ASN A 419 -10.86 32.32 3.64
CA ASN A 419 -10.43 33.06 2.46
C ASN A 419 -11.31 34.28 2.20
N PHE A 420 -12.63 34.16 2.40
CA PHE A 420 -13.54 35.28 2.26
C PHE A 420 -13.26 36.39 3.28
N ILE A 421 -13.04 36.04 4.56
CA ILE A 421 -12.73 37.01 5.61
C ILE A 421 -11.47 37.81 5.26
N PHE A 422 -10.39 37.12 4.85
CA PHE A 422 -9.13 37.79 4.53
C PHE A 422 -9.15 38.57 3.21
N ASN A 423 -10.04 38.21 2.26
CA ASN A 423 -10.18 38.92 0.98
C ASN A 423 -11.14 40.12 1.05
N GLN A 424 -12.16 40.08 1.92
CA GLN A 424 -13.16 41.15 1.98
C GLN A 424 -12.85 42.17 3.09
N PHE A 425 -12.30 41.74 4.22
CA PHE A 425 -12.15 42.57 5.42
C PHE A 425 -10.70 42.97 5.71
N HIS A 426 -9.91 43.27 4.66
CA HIS A 426 -8.47 43.57 4.73
C HIS A 426 -8.05 44.50 5.89
N GLU A 427 -8.80 45.58 6.18
CA GLU A 427 -8.45 46.55 7.23
C GLU A 427 -9.22 46.35 8.56
N LYS A 428 -10.42 45.76 8.52
CA LYS A 428 -11.30 45.61 9.71
C LYS A 428 -11.77 44.17 9.85
N LEU A 429 -10.88 43.33 10.37
CA LEU A 429 -11.16 41.91 10.60
C LEU A 429 -12.25 41.68 11.67
N PRO A 430 -13.21 40.76 11.43
CA PRO A 430 -14.23 40.36 12.41
C PRO A 430 -13.58 39.60 13.58
N GLU A 431 -13.57 40.19 14.78
CA GLU A 431 -12.80 39.65 15.91
C GLU A 431 -13.42 38.40 16.53
N ARG A 432 -14.76 38.36 16.62
CA ARG A 432 -15.45 37.24 17.30
C ARG A 432 -15.44 35.99 16.44
N SER A 433 -15.81 36.11 15.16
CA SER A 433 -15.70 35.01 14.20
C SER A 433 -14.28 34.47 14.08
N LEU A 434 -13.29 35.36 14.04
CA LEU A 434 -11.90 34.95 13.85
C LEU A 434 -11.32 34.31 15.13
N THR A 435 -11.73 34.76 16.32
CA THR A 435 -11.39 34.06 17.57
C THR A 435 -11.92 32.62 17.56
N TYR A 436 -13.18 32.44 17.15
CA TYR A 436 -13.78 31.12 17.00
C TYR A 436 -13.03 30.26 15.98
N LEU A 437 -12.78 30.80 14.78
CA LEU A 437 -12.12 30.07 13.70
C LEU A 437 -10.67 29.70 14.05
N LEU A 438 -9.92 30.57 14.72
CA LEU A 438 -8.55 30.26 15.16
C LEU A 438 -8.48 29.12 16.16
N THR A 439 -9.52 28.94 16.98
CA THR A 439 -9.64 27.79 17.91
C THR A 439 -10.14 26.51 17.25
N HIS A 440 -10.58 26.56 15.99
CA HIS A 440 -11.17 25.42 15.31
C HIS A 440 -10.07 24.46 14.79
N PRO A 441 -10.16 23.14 15.06
CA PRO A 441 -9.10 22.18 14.71
C PRO A 441 -8.83 22.06 13.20
N LEU A 442 -9.84 22.37 12.37
CA LEU A 442 -9.75 22.37 10.91
C LEU A 442 -9.35 23.73 10.30
N PHE A 443 -8.81 24.67 11.09
CA PHE A 443 -8.34 25.94 10.55
C PHE A 443 -7.21 25.72 9.52
N PRO A 444 -7.31 26.30 8.31
CA PRO A 444 -6.31 26.10 7.27
C PRO A 444 -4.98 26.80 7.60
N GLN A 445 -3.89 26.27 7.05
CA GLN A 445 -2.62 26.97 7.03
C GLN A 445 -2.72 28.13 6.02
N ILE A 446 -2.45 29.35 6.47
CA ILE A 446 -2.53 30.58 5.67
C ILE A 446 -1.16 31.22 5.70
N ASP A 447 -0.65 31.60 4.53
CA ASP A 447 0.63 32.30 4.42
C ASP A 447 0.51 33.73 4.98
N SER A 448 1.50 34.13 5.78
CA SER A 448 1.61 35.45 6.43
C SER A 448 0.41 35.75 7.34
N LEU A 449 -0.05 34.76 8.11
CA LEU A 449 -1.17 34.96 9.04
C LEU A 449 -0.79 35.94 10.17
N LEU A 450 0.40 35.75 10.76
CA LEU A 450 0.86 36.56 11.89
C LEU A 450 1.08 38.03 11.50
N GLU A 451 1.64 38.28 10.32
CA GLU A 451 1.84 39.64 9.79
C GLU A 451 0.50 40.40 9.66
N LYS A 452 -0.56 39.71 9.19
CA LYS A 452 -1.90 40.30 9.04
C LYS A 452 -2.59 40.56 10.38
N LEU A 453 -2.27 39.78 11.41
CA LEU A 453 -2.86 39.91 12.75
C LEU A 453 -2.07 40.84 13.68
N ARG A 454 -0.93 41.39 13.23
CA ARG A 454 -0.06 42.25 14.04
C ARG A 454 -0.74 43.50 14.60
N SER A 455 -1.75 44.01 13.89
CA SER A 455 -2.56 45.16 14.34
C SER A 455 -3.48 44.83 15.54
N LYS A 456 -3.70 43.54 15.85
CA LYS A 456 -4.63 43.07 16.88
C LYS A 456 -3.93 42.08 17.83
N PRO A 457 -3.31 42.54 18.93
CA PRO A 457 -2.47 41.71 19.79
C PRO A 457 -3.21 40.53 20.43
N ARG A 458 -4.51 40.68 20.72
CA ARG A 458 -5.34 39.61 21.29
C ARG A 458 -5.55 38.44 20.31
N LEU A 459 -5.81 38.74 19.03
CA LEU A 459 -5.97 37.72 17.98
C LEU A 459 -4.64 37.10 17.60
N LEU A 460 -3.57 37.90 17.59
CA LEU A 460 -2.20 37.41 17.36
C LEU A 460 -1.83 36.36 18.41
N ARG A 461 -2.04 36.66 19.69
CA ARG A 461 -1.83 35.72 20.80
C ARG A 461 -2.64 34.43 20.63
N GLN A 462 -3.94 34.58 20.30
CA GLN A 462 -4.81 33.43 20.07
C GLN A 462 -4.32 32.55 18.90
N ALA A 463 -3.89 33.17 17.80
CA ALA A 463 -3.36 32.45 16.65
C ALA A 463 -2.11 31.65 17.03
N ILE A 464 -1.16 32.27 17.74
CA ILE A 464 0.08 31.61 18.18
C ILE A 464 -0.21 30.37 19.03
N VAL A 465 -1.15 30.47 19.97
CA VAL A 465 -1.46 29.36 20.89
C VAL A 465 -2.21 28.23 20.20
N THR A 466 -3.19 28.55 19.35
CA THR A 466 -4.20 27.55 18.91
C THR A 466 -4.16 27.18 17.44
N SER A 467 -3.66 28.03 16.56
CA SER A 467 -3.78 27.82 15.11
C SER A 467 -2.61 27.02 14.52
N ASN A 468 -2.83 26.49 13.31
CA ASN A 468 -1.85 25.71 12.56
C ASN A 468 -0.95 26.64 11.73
N ILE A 469 0.08 27.20 12.37
CA ILE A 469 1.00 28.18 11.78
C ILE A 469 2.28 27.49 11.31
N SER A 470 2.88 28.02 10.24
CA SER A 470 4.18 27.55 9.75
C SER A 470 5.32 27.93 10.72
N LEU A 471 6.31 27.05 10.86
CA LEU A 471 7.48 27.30 11.72
C LEU A 471 8.24 28.56 11.29
N ASN A 472 8.32 28.83 9.99
CA ASN A 472 8.97 30.02 9.44
C ASN A 472 8.28 31.31 9.90
N GLU A 473 6.94 31.32 9.96
CA GLU A 473 6.19 32.49 10.46
C GLU A 473 6.42 32.71 11.95
N LEU A 474 6.42 31.65 12.77
CA LEU A 474 6.72 31.76 14.19
C LEU A 474 8.13 32.31 14.45
N LEU A 475 9.11 31.85 13.68
CA LEU A 475 10.50 32.33 13.75
C LEU A 475 10.62 33.80 13.34
N ASN A 476 9.91 34.22 12.29
CA ASN A 476 9.89 35.63 11.86
C ASN A 476 9.23 36.53 12.93
N GLU A 477 8.15 36.06 13.56
CA GLU A 477 7.45 36.79 14.61
C GLU A 477 8.30 36.89 15.90
N LEU A 478 9.14 35.89 16.19
CA LEU A 478 10.09 35.94 17.32
C LEU A 478 11.08 37.11 17.23
N ASN A 479 11.46 37.53 16.01
CA ASN A 479 12.39 38.65 15.81
C ASN A 479 11.71 40.03 15.93
N THR A 480 10.43 40.08 15.56
CA THR A 480 9.66 41.32 15.40
C THR A 480 8.80 41.66 16.63
N THR A 481 8.57 40.72 17.53
CA THR A 481 7.73 40.92 18.72
C THR A 481 8.41 41.78 19.78
N GLU A 482 7.68 42.79 20.27
CA GLU A 482 8.09 43.66 21.38
C GLU A 482 7.37 43.34 22.69
N ASN A 483 6.22 42.68 22.63
CA ASN A 483 5.41 42.34 23.81
C ASN A 483 5.90 41.05 24.49
N ASP A 484 6.25 41.17 25.77
CA ASP A 484 6.80 40.09 26.58
C ASP A 484 5.86 38.88 26.75
N GLU A 485 4.55 39.08 26.83
CA GLU A 485 3.60 37.98 26.97
C GLU A 485 3.47 37.17 25.68
N ILE A 486 3.45 37.86 24.53
CA ILE A 486 3.40 37.21 23.21
C ILE A 486 4.70 36.47 22.95
N PHE A 487 5.83 37.03 23.39
CA PHE A 487 7.14 36.38 23.30
C PHE A 487 7.18 35.08 24.12
N LYS A 488 6.63 35.06 25.35
CA LYS A 488 6.51 33.84 26.15
C LYS A 488 5.66 32.77 25.46
N ASP A 489 4.52 33.16 24.89
CA ASP A 489 3.63 32.22 24.19
C ASP A 489 4.29 31.66 22.91
N LEU A 490 5.06 32.47 22.18
CA LEU A 490 5.87 32.00 21.04
C LEU A 490 6.91 30.96 21.46
N ILE A 491 7.61 31.20 22.58
CA ILE A 491 8.59 30.24 23.12
C ILE A 491 7.91 28.92 23.44
N VAL A 492 6.79 28.94 24.18
CA VAL A 492 6.04 27.73 24.52
C VAL A 492 5.62 26.97 23.26
N ARG A 493 5.11 27.69 22.25
CA ARG A 493 4.70 27.07 20.99
C ARG A 493 5.87 26.49 20.20
N LEU A 494 7.03 27.16 20.18
CA LEU A 494 8.24 26.65 19.53
C LEU A 494 8.76 25.37 20.19
N LEU A 495 8.65 25.26 21.52
CA LEU A 495 9.05 24.07 22.27
C LEU A 495 8.18 22.83 21.99
N GLU A 496 6.96 23.00 21.46
CA GLU A 496 6.14 21.87 21.00
C GLU A 496 6.70 21.19 19.74
N PHE A 497 7.53 21.89 18.97
CA PHE A 497 8.13 21.34 17.75
C PHE A 497 9.41 20.55 18.07
N PRO A 498 9.71 19.48 17.29
CA PRO A 498 10.94 18.72 17.49
C PRO A 498 12.17 19.59 17.19
N ARG A 499 13.19 19.50 18.07
CA ARG A 499 14.41 20.33 18.05
C ARG A 499 15.12 20.32 16.69
N GLU A 500 15.11 19.19 15.99
CA GLU A 500 15.75 19.02 14.67
C GLU A 500 15.15 19.91 13.57
N LYS A 501 13.89 20.33 13.73
CA LYS A 501 13.19 21.16 12.73
C LYS A 501 13.34 22.66 13.00
N LEU A 502 13.86 23.06 14.16
CA LEU A 502 14.06 24.46 14.52
C LEU A 502 15.39 24.94 13.94
N ASN A 503 15.32 25.80 12.92
CA ASN A 503 16.50 26.37 12.26
C ASN A 503 16.51 27.89 12.44
N PHE A 504 17.36 28.39 13.35
CA PHE A 504 17.48 29.82 13.67
C PHE A 504 18.61 30.54 12.91
N LYS A 505 19.09 29.98 11.78
CA LYS A 505 20.24 30.52 11.02
C LYS A 505 20.05 31.95 10.50
N ASP A 506 18.81 32.35 10.20
CA ASP A 506 18.50 33.65 9.58
C ASP A 506 18.04 34.72 10.59
N LEU A 507 18.17 34.45 11.90
CA LEU A 507 17.63 35.28 12.97
C LEU A 507 18.69 36.08 13.74
N ASN A 508 18.28 37.21 14.30
CA ASN A 508 19.13 38.01 15.20
C ASN A 508 19.16 37.39 16.61
N ASN A 509 19.95 36.34 16.74
CA ASN A 509 19.99 35.50 17.93
C ASN A 509 20.47 36.25 19.19
N LEU A 510 21.27 37.31 19.05
CA LEU A 510 21.71 38.12 20.20
C LEU A 510 20.53 38.86 20.88
N LYS A 511 19.65 39.46 20.07
CA LYS A 511 18.44 40.17 20.56
C LYS A 511 17.45 39.21 21.24
N ILE A 512 17.36 37.98 20.74
CA ILE A 512 16.47 36.96 21.30
C ILE A 512 17.01 36.46 22.64
N ILE A 513 18.33 36.21 22.73
CA ILE A 513 18.96 35.73 23.96
C ILE A 513 18.93 36.81 25.05
N SER A 514 19.16 38.09 24.71
CA SER A 514 19.05 39.18 25.70
C SER A 514 17.62 39.27 26.27
N LYS A 515 16.59 39.10 25.44
CA LYS A 515 15.20 39.06 25.91
C LYS A 515 14.89 37.84 26.78
N ILE A 516 15.44 36.67 26.45
CA ILE A 516 15.28 35.46 27.27
C ILE A 516 15.92 35.68 28.65
N ILE A 517 17.09 36.34 28.70
CA ILE A 517 17.79 36.70 29.93
C ILE A 517 16.94 37.68 30.76
N GLU A 518 16.41 38.74 30.13
CA GLU A 518 15.56 39.73 30.80
C GLU A 518 14.28 39.13 31.39
N LEU A 519 13.68 38.15 30.69
CA LEU A 519 12.41 37.54 31.08
C LEU A 519 12.54 36.33 32.01
N ASP A 520 13.76 35.85 32.25
CA ASP A 520 14.08 34.60 32.98
C ASP A 520 13.21 33.40 32.52
N PHE A 521 12.94 33.31 31.21
CA PHE A 521 12.03 32.33 30.63
C PHE A 521 12.48 31.84 29.24
N GLY A 522 12.53 30.53 29.03
CA GLY A 522 12.86 29.93 27.73
C GLY A 522 14.33 29.52 27.53
N PHE A 523 15.07 29.24 28.61
CA PHE A 523 16.48 28.83 28.55
C PHE A 523 16.76 27.61 27.65
N GLU A 524 15.76 26.76 27.42
CA GLU A 524 15.87 25.60 26.51
C GLU A 524 16.14 26.01 25.05
N LEU A 525 15.68 27.19 24.64
CA LEU A 525 15.96 27.70 23.30
C LEU A 525 17.38 28.25 23.18
N ILE A 526 18.02 28.66 24.28
CA ILE A 526 19.39 29.21 24.24
C ILE A 526 20.35 28.19 23.67
N SER A 527 20.26 26.91 24.06
CA SER A 527 21.15 25.88 23.51
C SER A 527 21.01 25.75 21.99
N ILE A 528 19.76 25.77 21.50
CA ILE A 528 19.47 25.63 20.07
C ILE A 528 19.91 26.88 19.29
N LEU A 529 19.71 28.07 19.88
CA LEU A 529 20.18 29.33 19.33
C LEU A 529 21.71 29.35 19.24
N ILE A 530 22.41 28.85 20.26
CA ILE A 530 23.87 28.71 20.26
C ILE A 530 24.33 27.75 19.16
N ASP A 531 23.74 26.56 19.08
CA ASP A 531 24.08 25.55 18.08
C ASP A 531 23.83 26.05 16.65
N SER A 532 22.74 26.82 16.44
CA SER A 532 22.34 27.32 15.12
C SER A 532 23.25 28.44 14.59
N ASN A 533 23.79 29.29 15.48
CA ASN A 533 24.71 30.37 15.14
C ASN A 533 26.12 29.86 14.79
N GLY A 534 26.47 28.67 15.29
CA GLY A 534 27.80 28.11 15.13
C GLY A 534 28.89 28.88 15.90
N ILE A 535 30.12 28.41 15.75
CA ILE A 535 31.25 28.75 16.62
C ILE A 535 31.84 30.15 16.34
N PHE A 536 31.70 30.68 15.12
CA PHE A 536 32.47 31.86 14.67
C PHE A 536 31.68 33.18 14.59
N MET A 537 30.38 33.19 14.90
CA MET A 537 29.52 34.38 14.76
C MET A 537 29.42 35.25 16.03
N TRP A 538 30.00 34.81 17.15
CA TRP A 538 29.96 35.54 18.43
C TRP A 538 31.11 36.55 18.49
N LYS A 539 30.81 37.83 18.27
CA LYS A 539 31.81 38.91 18.28
C LYS A 539 31.91 39.64 19.62
N ASP A 540 30.88 39.54 20.47
CA ASP A 540 30.79 40.28 21.73
C ASP A 540 31.21 39.39 22.91
N GLU A 541 32.49 39.47 23.29
CA GLU A 541 33.05 38.70 24.41
C GLU A 541 32.38 39.06 25.76
N GLU A 542 32.00 40.32 25.95
CA GLU A 542 31.31 40.78 27.17
C GLU A 542 29.94 40.12 27.34
N PHE A 543 29.19 39.95 26.25
CA PHE A 543 27.90 39.27 26.27
C PHE A 543 28.04 37.78 26.63
N LEU A 544 29.07 37.12 26.09
CA LEU A 544 29.36 35.72 26.39
C LEU A 544 29.72 35.51 27.86
N ASN A 545 30.57 36.37 28.43
CA ASN A 545 30.94 36.28 29.85
C ASN A 545 29.73 36.48 30.76
N ASN A 546 28.88 37.47 30.46
CA ASN A 546 27.63 37.68 31.20
C ASN A 546 26.69 36.47 31.10
N LEU A 547 26.60 35.84 29.92
CA LEU A 547 25.80 34.64 29.73
C LEU A 547 26.33 33.46 30.53
N VAL A 548 27.65 33.26 30.58
CA VAL A 548 28.29 32.20 31.37
C VAL A 548 28.01 32.39 32.86
N GLU A 549 28.23 33.59 33.40
CA GLU A 549 27.96 33.89 34.81
C GLU A 549 26.48 33.65 35.18
N LEU A 550 25.56 34.06 34.29
CA LEU A 550 24.13 33.82 34.48
C LEU A 550 23.78 32.34 34.46
N VAL A 551 24.32 31.58 33.51
CA VAL A 551 24.08 30.13 33.41
C VAL A 551 24.64 29.41 34.64
N GLU A 552 25.84 29.76 35.11
CA GLU A 552 26.43 29.21 36.34
C GLU A 552 25.55 29.51 37.56
N SER A 553 25.12 30.76 37.73
CA SER A 553 24.22 31.13 38.83
C SER A 553 22.90 30.35 38.79
N LYS A 554 22.35 30.08 37.60
CA LYS A 554 21.12 29.30 37.43
C LYS A 554 21.34 27.83 37.73
N ILE A 555 22.47 27.26 37.32
CA ILE A 555 22.86 25.89 37.65
C ILE A 555 23.01 25.72 39.17
N GLU A 556 23.63 26.67 39.86
CA GLU A 556 23.73 26.66 41.31
C GLU A 556 22.37 26.76 42.00
N SER A 557 21.48 27.62 41.51
CA SER A 557 20.10 27.73 41.99
C SER A 557 19.31 26.43 41.79
N LEU A 558 19.42 25.81 40.60
CA LEU A 558 18.77 24.52 40.30
C LEU A 558 19.34 23.38 41.15
N ASN A 559 20.65 23.34 41.38
CA ASN A 559 21.28 22.36 42.27
C ASN A 559 20.81 22.54 43.72
N SER A 560 20.66 23.78 44.16
CA SER A 560 20.13 24.11 45.49
C SER A 560 18.66 23.69 45.61
N ASN A 561 17.84 23.99 44.62
CA ASN A 561 16.43 23.60 44.57
C ASN A 561 16.25 22.08 44.48
N SER A 562 17.09 21.39 43.70
CA SER A 562 17.10 19.92 43.61
C SER A 562 17.47 19.27 44.94
N LYS A 563 18.47 19.81 45.65
CA LYS A 563 18.80 19.38 47.02
C LYS A 563 17.62 19.59 47.96
N ILE A 564 16.98 20.77 47.93
CA ILE A 564 15.80 21.05 48.75
C ILE A 564 14.66 20.07 48.43
N LEU A 565 14.38 19.82 47.15
CA LEU A 565 13.36 18.86 46.72
C LEU A 565 13.68 17.45 47.24
N SER A 566 14.92 16.98 47.09
CA SER A 566 15.32 15.66 47.59
C SER A 566 15.18 15.53 49.12
N VAL A 567 15.42 16.62 49.85
CA VAL A 567 15.21 16.69 51.29
C VAL A 567 13.71 16.65 51.60
N LEU A 568 12.88 17.40 50.89
CA LEU A 568 11.43 17.38 51.04
C LEU A 568 10.86 16.00 50.74
N ASP A 569 11.25 15.36 49.64
CA ASP A 569 10.85 13.99 49.29
C ASP A 569 11.27 12.99 50.38
N SER A 570 12.45 13.16 50.96
CA SER A 570 12.92 12.30 52.07
C SER A 570 12.10 12.52 53.35
N LEU A 571 11.64 13.75 53.61
CA LEU A 571 10.79 14.08 54.76
C LEU A 571 9.35 13.62 54.55
N GLU A 572 8.82 13.75 53.34
CA GLU A 572 7.49 13.27 52.95
C GLU A 572 7.44 11.74 53.02
N ASN A 573 8.45 11.04 52.51
CA ASN A 573 8.55 9.59 52.65
C ASN A 573 8.66 9.13 54.11
N ARG A 574 9.32 9.92 54.98
CA ARG A 574 9.41 9.65 56.43
C ARG A 574 8.11 9.92 57.19
N THR A 575 7.26 10.83 56.70
CA THR A 575 5.98 11.17 57.32
C THR A 575 4.85 10.25 56.83
N ASN A 576 4.87 9.85 55.56
CA ASN A 576 3.91 8.91 54.97
C ASN A 576 4.17 7.44 55.37
N THR A 577 5.40 7.06 55.70
CA THR A 577 5.69 5.80 56.39
C THR A 577 5.35 5.91 57.88
N GLY A 578 4.04 5.95 58.18
CA GLY A 578 3.45 6.05 59.51
C GLY A 578 3.76 4.87 60.45
N LYS A 579 5.03 4.62 60.73
CA LYS A 579 5.52 4.00 61.96
C LYS A 579 6.65 4.87 62.47
N VAL A 580 6.28 5.96 63.14
CA VAL A 580 7.15 6.53 64.17
C VAL A 580 7.28 5.46 65.24
N VAL A 581 8.21 4.53 65.05
CA VAL A 581 8.74 3.73 66.15
C VAL A 581 9.46 4.75 67.02
N LYS A 582 8.75 5.31 68.00
CA LYS A 582 9.39 5.91 69.16
C LYS A 582 10.25 4.77 69.73
N LYS A 583 11.54 4.75 69.39
CA LYS A 583 12.53 3.96 70.14
C LYS A 583 12.61 4.62 71.51
N LEU A 584 11.66 4.27 72.37
CA LEU A 584 11.78 4.51 73.79
C LEU A 584 12.93 3.62 74.26
N PRO A 585 14.02 4.20 74.81
CA PRO A 585 15.02 3.39 75.47
C PRO A 585 14.35 2.62 76.63
N LEU A 586 14.80 1.40 76.89
CA LEU A 586 14.25 0.52 77.94
C LEU A 586 14.25 1.17 79.35
N TYR A 587 15.11 2.17 79.57
CA TYR A 587 15.00 3.10 80.68
C TYR A 587 15.53 4.48 80.24
N SER A 588 14.90 5.55 80.71
CA SER A 588 15.46 6.91 80.72
C SER A 588 15.46 7.40 82.17
N VAL A 589 16.55 8.04 82.60
CA VAL A 589 16.59 8.71 83.91
C VAL A 589 16.31 10.18 83.65
N GLU A 590 15.07 10.57 83.90
CA GLU A 590 14.65 11.97 83.80
C GLU A 590 14.73 12.63 85.18
N LYS A 591 15.43 13.77 85.25
CA LYS A 591 15.54 14.55 86.47
C LYS A 591 14.39 15.55 86.51
N LEU A 592 13.35 15.24 87.29
CA LEU A 592 12.25 16.17 87.53
C LEU A 592 12.67 17.19 88.61
N SER A 593 12.65 18.47 88.25
CA SER A 593 12.69 19.56 89.24
C SER A 593 11.26 19.79 89.76
N PHE A 594 11.04 19.51 91.04
CA PHE A 594 9.84 19.96 91.74
C PHE A 594 9.98 21.47 92.02
N ASN A 595 9.13 22.27 91.37
CA ASN A 595 8.89 23.66 91.77
C ASN A 595 7.60 23.75 92.58
#